data_AF-U6RTD1-F1
#
_entry.id   AF-U6RTD1-F1
#
_cell.length_a   1.000
_cell.length_b   1.000
_cell.length_c   1.000
_cell.angle_alpha   90.00
_cell.angle_beta   90.00
_cell.angle_gamma   90.00
#
_symmetry.space_group_name_H-M   'P 1'
#
loop_
_entity.id
_entity.type
_entity.pdbx_description
1 polymer ?
#
loop_
_entity_poly.entity_id
_entity_poly.type
_entity_poly.pdbx_seq_one_letter_code
_entity_poly.pdbx_strand_id
1 'polypeptide(L)'
;MEGCNVARYFGIEKCIPRKTFGNRHSSCQPQYLCSMKTNKKQITMKKFILSAALMVIGFASANAQSWISTTNRTSRSSYSQSSNINSSSRYQQGYTRSNGTYVIGHMKTNSNETNHDNYSTRGNSNPFTGSNGTVARDYSSQSYNYGSGQTIHTGSRGGQYYINSNGNKTYVPKRNSFGY
;
A
#
# COMPACT_ATOMS: atom_id res chain seq x y z
N MET A 1 -9.80 10.96 -28.45
CA MET A 1 -9.62 11.09 -26.99
C MET A 1 -11.01 11.18 -26.42
N GLU A 2 -11.38 10.15 -25.68
CA GLU A 2 -12.66 10.08 -24.97
C GLU A 2 -12.74 11.16 -23.90
N GLY A 3 -13.97 11.61 -23.65
CA GLY A 3 -14.29 12.49 -22.54
C GLY A 3 -15.75 12.94 -22.57
N CYS A 4 -16.69 11.99 -22.59
CA CYS A 4 -18.09 12.32 -22.29
C CYS A 4 -18.37 11.91 -20.83
N ASN A 5 -18.07 12.82 -19.92
CA ASN A 5 -18.76 12.86 -18.64
C ASN A 5 -20.08 13.63 -18.88
N VAL A 6 -21.18 13.21 -18.27
CA VAL A 6 -22.07 14.08 -17.46
C VAL A 6 -23.36 13.34 -17.07
N ALA A 7 -23.60 13.41 -15.76
CA ALA A 7 -24.84 13.43 -14.99
C ALA A 7 -25.89 12.31 -15.11
N ARG A 8 -26.08 11.64 -13.97
CA ARG A 8 -27.39 11.21 -13.48
C ARG A 8 -28.36 12.39 -13.50
N TYR A 9 -29.45 12.28 -14.23
CA TYR A 9 -30.67 13.05 -13.99
C TYR A 9 -31.74 12.06 -13.49
N PHE A 10 -32.00 12.07 -12.19
CA PHE A 10 -33.27 11.57 -11.65
C PHE A 10 -34.30 12.68 -11.87
N GLY A 11 -35.25 12.46 -12.78
CA GLY A 11 -36.27 13.45 -13.11
C GLY A 11 -37.40 12.86 -13.93
N ILE A 12 -38.36 12.25 -13.23
CA ILE A 12 -39.80 12.17 -13.51
C ILE A 12 -40.18 12.52 -14.97
N GLU A 13 -40.35 11.50 -15.81
CA GLU A 13 -40.92 11.66 -17.16
C GLU A 13 -42.38 12.12 -17.05
N LYS A 14 -42.63 13.40 -17.32
CA LYS A 14 -43.97 13.89 -17.66
C LYS A 14 -44.17 13.75 -19.17
N CYS A 15 -44.94 12.75 -19.58
CA CYS A 15 -45.50 12.70 -20.93
C CYS A 15 -46.46 13.89 -21.12
N ILE A 16 -46.14 14.82 -22.01
CA ILE A 16 -47.03 15.93 -22.39
C ILE A 16 -47.87 15.47 -23.60
N PRO A 17 -49.21 15.38 -23.49
CA PRO A 17 -50.06 15.10 -24.63
C PRO A 17 -50.30 16.41 -25.41
N ARG A 18 -49.84 16.48 -26.66
CA ARG A 18 -50.29 17.54 -27.58
C ARG A 18 -51.65 17.16 -28.15
N LYS A 19 -52.69 17.89 -27.75
CA LYS A 19 -53.93 18.00 -28.52
C LYS A 19 -53.79 19.18 -29.49
N THR A 20 -53.70 18.89 -30.78
CA THR A 20 -54.16 19.80 -31.83
C THR A 20 -54.76 18.96 -32.96
N PHE A 21 -55.97 19.34 -33.33
CA PHE A 21 -56.82 18.80 -34.38
C PHE A 21 -56.17 18.94 -35.77
N GLY A 22 -56.28 17.91 -36.59
CA GLY A 22 -56.15 18.01 -38.05
C GLY A 22 -55.00 17.21 -38.68
N ASN A 23 -55.38 16.14 -39.36
CA ASN A 23 -54.65 15.42 -40.41
C ASN A 23 -53.55 14.41 -40.01
N ARG A 24 -53.99 13.14 -40.07
CA ARG A 24 -53.32 11.92 -40.58
C ARG A 24 -51.77 11.91 -40.55
N HIS A 25 -51.20 11.15 -39.63
CA HIS A 25 -50.33 10.03 -40.02
C HIS A 25 -50.22 9.02 -38.88
N SER A 26 -50.77 7.84 -39.16
CA SER A 26 -50.66 6.62 -38.37
C SER A 26 -49.33 5.95 -38.67
N SER A 27 -48.38 5.99 -37.73
CA SER A 27 -47.40 4.91 -37.52
C SER A 27 -46.45 5.27 -36.39
N CYS A 28 -46.57 4.55 -35.27
CA CYS A 28 -45.42 4.29 -34.43
C CYS A 28 -44.47 3.33 -35.17
N GLN A 29 -43.17 3.44 -34.87
CA GLN A 29 -42.03 2.60 -35.25
C GLN A 29 -41.31 3.01 -36.56
N PRO A 30 -40.02 2.63 -36.77
CA PRO A 30 -39.02 2.07 -35.85
C PRO A 30 -37.57 2.65 -36.01
N GLN A 31 -36.68 2.10 -35.18
CA GLN A 31 -35.29 1.64 -35.45
C GLN A 31 -34.14 2.62 -35.70
N TYR A 32 -33.11 2.55 -34.83
CA TYR A 32 -31.76 2.11 -35.23
C TYR A 32 -31.10 1.27 -34.13
N LEU A 33 -30.85 0.00 -34.48
CA LEU A 33 -29.98 -0.94 -33.80
C LEU A 33 -28.54 -0.41 -33.79
N CYS A 34 -27.93 -0.24 -32.62
CA CYS A 34 -26.47 -0.29 -32.53
C CYS A 34 -26.08 -1.62 -31.87
N SER A 35 -25.66 -2.53 -32.74
CA SER A 35 -25.07 -3.82 -32.42
C SER A 35 -23.80 -3.62 -31.59
N MET A 36 -23.81 -4.06 -30.33
CA MET A 36 -22.57 -4.16 -29.56
C MET A 36 -21.72 -5.30 -30.14
N LYS A 37 -20.83 -4.94 -31.08
CA LYS A 37 -19.77 -5.81 -31.56
C LYS A 37 -18.82 -6.07 -30.39
N THR A 38 -19.11 -7.11 -29.63
CA THR A 38 -18.19 -7.66 -28.62
C THR A 38 -16.95 -8.15 -29.33
N ASN A 39 -15.89 -7.35 -29.31
CA ASN A 39 -14.56 -7.81 -29.65
C ASN A 39 -14.07 -8.72 -28.52
N LYS A 40 -14.53 -9.98 -28.54
CA LYS A 40 -13.80 -11.06 -27.90
C LYS A 40 -12.46 -11.17 -28.61
N LYS A 41 -11.42 -10.55 -28.06
CA LYS A 41 -10.03 -10.91 -28.38
C LYS A 41 -9.81 -12.34 -27.87
N GLN A 42 -10.20 -13.30 -28.70
CA GLN A 42 -9.75 -14.68 -28.65
C GLN A 42 -8.26 -14.70 -28.98
N ILE A 43 -7.41 -14.51 -27.96
CA ILE A 43 -6.02 -14.95 -28.06
C ILE A 43 -6.04 -16.45 -27.76
N THR A 44 -6.18 -17.22 -28.82
CA THR A 44 -5.94 -18.66 -28.89
C THR A 44 -4.49 -18.94 -28.46
N MET A 45 -4.26 -19.21 -27.18
CA MET A 45 -3.06 -19.94 -26.77
C MET A 45 -3.37 -21.44 -26.83
N LYS A 46 -2.78 -22.06 -27.86
CA LYS A 46 -2.78 -23.50 -28.11
C LYS A 46 -2.31 -24.24 -26.86
N LYS A 47 -3.00 -25.35 -26.59
CA LYS A 47 -2.72 -26.32 -25.54
C LYS A 47 -1.24 -26.70 -25.55
N PHE A 48 -0.52 -26.40 -24.47
CA PHE A 48 0.66 -27.15 -24.07
C PHE A 48 0.37 -27.85 -22.75
N ILE A 49 0.60 -29.15 -22.81
CA ILE A 49 0.26 -30.20 -21.85
C ILE A 49 1.23 -30.15 -20.66
N LEU A 50 0.72 -30.48 -19.48
CA LEU A 50 1.38 -31.01 -18.27
C LEU A 50 2.84 -30.59 -17.99
N SER A 51 3.04 -29.92 -16.86
CA SER A 51 3.81 -30.50 -15.75
C SER A 51 3.70 -29.62 -14.50
N ALA A 52 2.83 -30.04 -13.57
CA ALA A 52 2.92 -29.60 -12.19
C ALA A 52 4.10 -30.33 -11.56
N ALA A 53 5.22 -29.63 -11.36
CA ALA A 53 6.39 -30.17 -10.67
C ALA A 53 6.70 -29.31 -9.43
N LEU A 54 6.35 -29.90 -8.28
CA LEU A 54 7.01 -29.78 -6.98
C LEU A 54 7.05 -28.39 -6.30
N MET A 55 5.98 -28.06 -5.58
CA MET A 55 6.11 -27.28 -4.34
C MET A 55 6.76 -28.16 -3.26
N VAL A 56 8.08 -28.07 -3.13
CA VAL A 56 8.79 -28.34 -1.87
C VAL A 56 9.67 -27.14 -1.61
N ILE A 57 9.13 -26.11 -0.95
CA ILE A 57 9.99 -25.18 -0.22
C ILE A 57 10.10 -25.76 1.19
N GLY A 58 11.10 -26.62 1.36
CA GLY A 58 11.53 -27.05 2.68
C GLY A 58 11.94 -25.83 3.48
N PHE A 59 11.39 -25.70 4.68
CA PHE A 59 11.95 -24.83 5.70
C PHE A 59 13.28 -25.45 6.14
N ALA A 60 14.36 -25.16 5.42
CA ALA A 60 15.69 -25.37 5.95
C ALA A 60 15.95 -24.29 7.01
N SER A 61 15.75 -24.62 8.28
CA SER A 61 16.38 -23.87 9.36
C SER A 61 17.89 -24.07 9.24
N ALA A 62 18.58 -23.12 8.62
CA ALA A 62 20.02 -23.07 8.66
C ALA A 62 20.46 -22.71 10.09
N ASN A 63 20.83 -23.71 10.88
CA ASN A 63 21.65 -23.49 12.06
C ASN A 63 23.08 -23.24 11.55
N ALA A 64 23.42 -21.98 11.30
CA ALA A 64 24.82 -21.61 11.13
C ALA A 64 25.50 -21.71 12.50
N GLN A 65 26.11 -22.85 12.80
CA GLN A 65 27.09 -22.96 13.88
C GLN A 65 28.40 -22.35 13.37
N SER A 66 28.63 -21.07 13.69
CA SER A 66 29.91 -20.42 13.43
C SER A 66 30.99 -21.04 14.30
N TRP A 67 32.06 -21.53 13.67
CA TRP A 67 33.28 -21.96 14.33
C TRP A 67 33.90 -20.80 15.12
N ILE A 68 34.25 -21.08 16.38
CA ILE A 68 35.03 -20.19 17.24
C ILE A 68 36.35 -19.89 16.56
N SER A 69 36.52 -18.64 16.12
CA SER A 69 37.80 -18.04 15.79
C SER A 69 38.07 -16.95 16.81
N THR A 70 38.95 -17.24 17.76
CA THR A 70 39.43 -16.31 18.78
C THR A 70 40.12 -15.14 18.11
N THR A 71 39.48 -13.98 18.09
CA THR A 71 40.11 -12.71 17.71
C THR A 71 39.82 -11.65 18.78
N ASN A 72 40.88 -10.93 19.14
CA ASN A 72 41.00 -10.01 20.28
C ASN A 72 39.79 -9.09 20.45
N ARG A 73 39.10 -9.21 21.60
CA ARG A 73 38.03 -8.31 22.01
C ARG A 73 38.61 -6.92 22.28
N THR A 74 38.51 -6.03 21.30
CA THR A 74 38.45 -4.61 21.60
C THR A 74 37.14 -4.37 22.33
N SER A 75 37.22 -3.86 23.55
CA SER A 75 36.08 -3.47 24.37
C SER A 75 35.34 -2.30 23.70
N ARG A 76 34.54 -2.60 22.69
CA ARG A 76 33.49 -1.68 22.25
C ARG A 76 32.50 -1.62 23.40
N SER A 77 32.41 -0.44 24.01
CA SER A 77 31.33 -0.10 24.93
C SER A 77 30.00 -0.34 24.21
N SER A 78 29.44 -1.53 24.41
CA SER A 78 28.11 -1.88 23.97
C SER A 78 27.17 -1.02 24.80
N TYR A 79 26.75 0.12 24.24
CA TYR A 79 25.53 0.73 24.76
C TYR A 79 24.44 -0.32 24.53
N SER A 80 24.06 -1.04 25.60
CA SER A 80 22.90 -1.90 25.58
C SER A 80 21.72 -0.96 25.39
N GLN A 81 21.38 -0.74 24.11
CA GLN A 81 20.12 -0.15 23.73
C GLN A 81 19.07 -1.16 24.19
N SER A 82 18.66 -1.03 25.45
CA SER A 82 17.48 -1.70 25.97
C SER A 82 16.34 -1.28 25.06
N SER A 83 15.97 -2.17 24.14
CA SER A 83 14.86 -1.98 23.22
C SER A 83 13.59 -2.03 24.05
N ASN A 84 13.19 -0.86 24.56
CA ASN A 84 11.91 -0.68 25.23
C ASN A 84 10.84 -0.73 24.14
N ILE A 85 10.48 -1.93 23.75
CA ILE A 85 9.42 -2.21 22.78
C ILE A 85 8.08 -1.99 23.48
N ASN A 86 7.10 -1.45 22.76
CA ASN A 86 5.78 -1.22 23.32
C ASN A 86 5.19 -2.57 23.74
N SER A 87 4.85 -2.72 25.02
CA SER A 87 4.23 -3.93 25.54
C SER A 87 2.83 -4.16 24.97
N SER A 88 2.18 -3.11 24.46
CA SER A 88 0.83 -3.14 23.93
C SER A 88 0.82 -3.30 22.41
N SER A 89 0.15 -4.34 21.95
CA SER A 89 0.11 -4.75 20.54
C SER A 89 -1.31 -4.96 20.05
N ARG A 90 -1.51 -4.76 18.74
CA ARG A 90 -2.80 -4.94 18.07
C ARG A 90 -2.64 -5.54 16.69
N TYR A 91 -3.65 -6.29 16.27
CA TYR A 91 -3.74 -6.79 14.91
C TYR A 91 -4.19 -5.67 13.96
N GLN A 92 -3.45 -5.49 12.88
CA GLN A 92 -3.86 -4.66 11.76
C GLN A 92 -4.50 -5.56 10.71
N GLN A 93 -5.78 -5.30 10.39
CA GLN A 93 -6.48 -6.01 9.34
C GLN A 93 -5.82 -5.77 7.98
N GLY A 94 -5.86 -6.78 7.12
CA GLY A 94 -5.43 -6.68 5.73
C GLY A 94 -6.36 -5.78 4.92
N TYR A 95 -5.83 -5.19 3.85
CA TYR A 95 -6.58 -4.26 2.99
C TYR A 95 -5.97 -4.20 1.58
N THR A 96 -6.75 -3.75 0.61
CA THR A 96 -6.28 -3.55 -0.77
C THR A 96 -5.90 -2.08 -0.98
N ARG A 97 -4.70 -1.81 -1.48
CA ARG A 97 -4.25 -0.46 -1.84
C ARG A 97 -4.96 0.04 -3.11
N SER A 98 -4.96 1.35 -3.34
CA SER A 98 -5.54 1.96 -4.54
C SER A 98 -4.95 1.44 -5.86
N ASN A 99 -3.70 0.99 -5.84
CA ASN A 99 -3.02 0.37 -6.98
C ASN A 99 -3.35 -1.13 -7.16
N GLY A 100 -4.31 -1.68 -6.41
CA GLY A 100 -4.74 -3.09 -6.48
C GLY A 100 -3.88 -4.07 -5.69
N THR A 101 -2.76 -3.64 -5.08
CA THR A 101 -1.92 -4.55 -4.27
C THR A 101 -2.59 -4.86 -2.94
N TYR A 102 -2.79 -6.15 -2.65
CA TYR A 102 -3.29 -6.61 -1.36
C TYR A 102 -2.20 -6.56 -0.28
N VAL A 103 -2.56 -6.07 0.91
CA VAL A 103 -1.74 -6.04 2.11
C VAL A 103 -2.29 -7.06 3.09
N ILE A 104 -1.51 -8.07 3.41
CA ILE A 104 -1.88 -9.03 4.44
C ILE A 104 -1.91 -8.36 5.83
N GLY A 105 -2.84 -8.82 6.67
CA GLY A 105 -2.89 -8.39 8.07
C GLY A 105 -1.65 -8.83 8.85
N HIS A 106 -1.28 -8.06 9.85
CA HIS A 106 -0.08 -8.30 10.64
C HIS A 106 -0.20 -7.72 12.05
N MET A 107 0.61 -8.25 12.98
CA MET A 107 0.74 -7.68 14.32
C MET A 107 1.67 -6.48 14.33
N LYS A 108 1.25 -5.42 15.01
CA LYS A 108 2.03 -4.21 15.26
C LYS A 108 1.82 -3.69 16.67
N THR A 109 2.77 -2.90 17.15
CA THR A 109 2.63 -2.13 18.37
C THR A 109 1.54 -1.07 18.24
N ASN A 110 0.95 -0.68 19.38
CA ASN A 110 0.05 0.46 19.43
C ASN A 110 0.78 1.75 19.05
N SER A 111 0.07 2.61 18.32
CA SER A 111 0.66 3.86 17.83
C SER A 111 0.71 4.91 18.93
N ASN A 112 1.86 5.56 19.08
CA ASN A 112 2.08 6.70 19.97
C ASN A 112 2.86 7.81 19.22
N GLU A 113 3.35 8.81 19.94
CA GLU A 113 4.04 9.97 19.37
C GLU A 113 5.39 9.68 18.72
N THR A 114 6.00 8.53 18.97
CA THR A 114 7.30 8.18 18.38
C THR A 114 7.28 6.77 17.81
N ASN A 115 8.26 6.45 16.96
CA ASN A 115 8.44 5.08 16.48
C ASN A 115 9.41 4.25 17.33
N HIS A 116 9.96 4.82 18.41
CA HIS A 116 11.07 4.28 19.19
C HIS A 116 10.86 2.83 19.66
N ASP A 117 9.64 2.54 20.06
CA ASP A 117 9.20 1.30 20.68
C ASP A 117 8.45 0.39 19.69
N ASN A 118 8.36 0.76 18.41
CA ASN A 118 7.68 -0.04 17.39
C ASN A 118 8.51 -1.25 16.95
N TYR A 119 7.85 -2.36 16.63
CA TYR A 119 8.51 -3.57 16.10
C TYR A 119 9.31 -3.32 14.82
N SER A 120 8.85 -2.40 13.97
CA SER A 120 9.52 -2.08 12.71
C SER A 120 10.78 -1.23 12.89
N THR A 121 11.04 -0.69 14.08
CA THR A 121 12.15 0.21 14.34
C THR A 121 13.45 -0.55 14.53
N ARG A 122 14.53 -0.01 13.97
CA ARG A 122 15.84 -0.65 13.94
C ARG A 122 16.34 -0.94 15.37
N GLY A 123 16.71 -2.20 15.59
CA GLY A 123 17.14 -2.72 16.90
C GLY A 123 16.02 -3.42 17.68
N ASN A 124 14.76 -3.25 17.28
CA ASN A 124 13.63 -3.97 17.85
C ASN A 124 13.33 -5.22 17.02
N SER A 125 12.65 -6.20 17.62
CA SER A 125 12.20 -7.42 16.94
C SER A 125 10.69 -7.59 17.13
N ASN A 126 10.03 -8.10 16.10
CA ASN A 126 8.62 -8.47 16.17
C ASN A 126 8.50 -9.89 16.78
N PRO A 127 7.94 -10.06 17.99
CA PRO A 127 7.82 -11.38 18.61
C PRO A 127 6.88 -12.33 17.87
N PHE A 128 5.97 -11.81 17.05
CA PHE A 128 4.99 -12.62 16.30
C PHE A 128 5.55 -13.20 15.01
N THR A 129 6.59 -12.58 14.44
CA THR A 129 7.18 -13.01 13.15
C THR A 129 8.67 -13.33 13.24
N GLY A 130 9.32 -13.02 14.36
CA GLY A 130 10.78 -13.12 14.54
C GLY A 130 11.57 -12.12 13.69
N SER A 131 10.91 -11.21 12.99
CA SER A 131 11.55 -10.26 12.07
C SER A 131 12.15 -9.08 12.83
N ASN A 132 13.34 -8.64 12.41
CA ASN A 132 13.98 -7.45 12.96
C ASN A 132 13.49 -6.17 12.27
N GLY A 133 13.30 -5.12 13.06
CA GLY A 133 12.99 -3.80 12.57
C GLY A 133 14.15 -3.19 11.79
N THR A 134 13.82 -2.38 10.80
CA THR A 134 14.78 -1.74 9.87
C THR A 134 14.58 -0.24 9.75
N VAL A 135 13.44 0.28 10.22
CA VAL A 135 13.09 1.69 10.13
C VAL A 135 13.93 2.50 11.12
N ALA A 136 14.55 3.59 10.65
CA ALA A 136 15.32 4.46 11.55
C ALA A 136 14.42 5.05 12.65
N ARG A 137 15.04 5.25 13.83
CA ARG A 137 14.38 5.81 15.00
C ARG A 137 14.11 7.30 14.78
N ASP A 138 12.98 7.79 15.23
CA ASP A 138 12.65 9.22 15.17
C ASP A 138 13.75 10.04 15.86
N TYR A 139 14.13 11.15 15.22
CA TYR A 139 15.16 12.09 15.66
C TYR A 139 16.59 11.51 15.75
N SER A 140 16.83 10.36 15.12
CA SER A 140 18.19 9.81 14.97
C SER A 140 18.91 10.38 13.75
N SER A 141 20.25 10.33 13.72
CA SER A 141 21.02 10.75 12.53
C SER A 141 20.62 9.97 11.27
N GLN A 142 20.16 8.74 11.42
CA GLN A 142 19.75 7.91 10.29
C GLN A 142 18.37 8.26 9.73
N SER A 143 17.54 9.04 10.45
CA SER A 143 16.26 9.50 9.92
C SER A 143 16.43 10.44 8.72
N TYR A 144 17.53 11.20 8.67
CA TYR A 144 17.85 12.12 7.58
C TYR A 144 18.11 11.43 6.23
N ASN A 145 18.42 10.13 6.24
CA ASN A 145 18.59 9.35 5.00
C ASN A 145 17.24 9.10 4.30
N TYR A 146 16.12 9.18 5.01
CA TYR A 146 14.80 8.96 4.44
C TYR A 146 14.31 10.22 3.73
N GLY A 147 13.96 10.09 2.45
CA GLY A 147 13.54 11.23 1.64
C GLY A 147 14.65 12.26 1.45
N SER A 148 15.92 11.83 1.41
CA SER A 148 17.04 12.73 1.12
C SER A 148 16.81 13.48 -0.20
N GLY A 149 17.08 14.79 -0.20
CA GLY A 149 16.79 15.69 -1.33
C GLY A 149 15.31 16.06 -1.52
N GLN A 150 14.40 15.57 -0.67
CA GLN A 150 12.98 15.90 -0.74
C GLN A 150 12.61 16.99 0.27
N THR A 151 11.66 17.84 -0.10
CA THR A 151 11.00 18.75 0.85
C THR A 151 10.11 17.95 1.77
N ILE A 152 10.40 17.99 3.06
CA ILE A 152 9.62 17.29 4.08
C ILE A 152 8.57 18.23 4.66
N HIS A 153 7.34 17.73 4.73
CA HIS A 153 6.18 18.38 5.31
C HIS A 153 5.79 17.68 6.62
N THR A 154 5.15 18.43 7.51
CA THR A 154 4.57 17.89 8.75
C THR A 154 3.04 17.94 8.64
N GLY A 155 2.40 16.80 8.84
CA GLY A 155 0.94 16.70 8.87
C GLY A 155 0.33 17.18 10.19
N SER A 156 -0.98 17.41 10.21
CA SER A 156 -1.72 17.82 11.41
C SER A 156 -1.60 16.87 12.61
N ARG A 157 -1.24 15.60 12.35
CA ARG A 157 -1.00 14.57 13.38
C ARG A 157 0.49 14.42 13.75
N GLY A 158 1.32 15.40 13.42
CA GLY A 158 2.76 15.42 13.73
C GLY A 158 3.63 14.45 12.93
N GLY A 159 3.06 13.62 12.05
CA GLY A 159 3.80 12.74 11.15
C GLY A 159 4.49 13.52 10.03
N GLN A 160 5.75 13.19 9.73
CA GLN A 160 6.52 13.80 8.65
C GLN A 160 6.45 12.96 7.37
N TYR A 161 6.39 13.63 6.22
CA TYR A 161 6.28 12.98 4.91
C TYR A 161 6.81 13.87 3.78
N TYR A 162 7.05 13.28 2.62
CA TYR A 162 7.21 14.02 1.35
C TYR A 162 6.18 13.54 0.32
N ILE A 163 5.99 14.31 -0.74
CA ILE A 163 5.19 13.90 -1.90
C ILE A 163 6.12 13.23 -2.90
N ASN A 164 5.91 11.94 -3.17
CA ASN A 164 6.73 11.21 -4.15
C ASN A 164 6.34 11.58 -5.60
N SER A 165 7.09 11.08 -6.57
CA SER A 165 6.85 11.32 -8.00
C SER A 165 5.46 10.91 -8.51
N ASN A 166 4.78 10.01 -7.79
CA ASN A 166 3.41 9.58 -8.10
C ASN A 166 2.35 10.46 -7.42
N GLY A 167 2.74 11.59 -6.81
CA GLY A 167 1.83 12.49 -6.10
C GLY A 167 1.37 11.97 -4.73
N ASN A 168 1.93 10.87 -4.23
CA ASN A 168 1.49 10.24 -2.98
C ASN A 168 2.35 10.66 -1.78
N LYS A 169 1.71 10.80 -0.62
CA LYS A 169 2.42 11.01 0.66
C LYS A 169 3.22 9.78 1.03
N THR A 170 4.53 9.95 1.20
CA THR A 170 5.44 8.93 1.71
C THR A 170 5.96 9.37 3.07
N TYR A 171 5.53 8.67 4.11
CA TYR A 171 5.90 8.99 5.49
C TYR A 171 7.33 8.57 5.79
N VAL A 172 8.03 9.41 6.55
CA VAL A 172 9.42 9.22 6.96
C VAL A 172 9.54 9.34 8.49
N PRO A 173 10.56 8.75 9.12
CA PRO A 173 10.83 8.99 10.53
C PRO A 173 11.01 10.48 10.80
N LYS A 174 10.56 10.94 11.97
CA LYS A 174 10.62 12.36 12.33
C LYS A 174 12.08 12.79 12.44
N ARG A 175 12.34 14.04 12.04
CA ARG A 175 13.64 14.71 12.18
C ARG A 175 13.44 16.09 12.78
N ASN A 176 14.48 16.62 13.39
CA ASN A 176 14.43 17.97 13.95
C ASN A 176 14.29 18.97 12.80
N SER A 177 13.45 19.99 12.99
CA SER A 177 13.23 21.06 12.01
C SER A 177 14.41 22.04 11.90
N PHE A 178 15.49 21.83 12.66
CA PHE A 178 16.68 22.67 12.66
C PHE A 178 17.79 21.98 11.87
N GLY A 179 17.78 22.20 10.55
CA GLY A 179 18.99 22.14 9.76
C GLY A 179 19.61 23.55 9.76
N TYR A 180 20.79 23.67 10.36
CA TYR A 180 21.78 24.66 9.93
C TYR A 180 22.86 23.90 9.17
#